data_AF-A0A377F5F3-F1
#
_entry.id   AF-A0A377F5F3-F1
#
_cell.length_a   1.000
_cell.length_b   1.000
_cell.length_c   1.000
_cell.angle_alpha   90.00
_cell.angle_beta   90.00
_cell.angle_gamma   90.00
#
_symmetry.space_group_name_H-M   'P 1'
#
loop_
_entity.id
_entity.type
_entity.pdbx_description
1 polymer ?
#
loop_
_entity_poly.entity_id
_entity_poly.type
_entity_poly.pdbx_seq_one_letter_code
_entity_poly.pdbx_strand_id
1 'polypeptide(L)' 'MVHAEGKFLVVEETINGKALWNQPAGHLEADETLVEAAARELWEETGISAQPQHFIRMHQWIAPDKTPFFAFPLCH' A
#
# COMPACT_ATOMS: atom_id res chain seq x y z
N MET A 1 -3.08 -5.48 2.95
CA MET A 1 -3.38 -6.87 2.55
C MET A 1 -4.83 -7.03 2.14
N VAL A 2 -5.09 -6.93 0.85
CA VAL A 2 -6.38 -7.37 0.30
C VAL A 2 -6.34 -8.89 0.15
N HIS A 3 -7.30 -9.58 0.75
CA HIS A 3 -7.41 -11.03 0.71
C HIS A 3 -8.79 -11.47 0.22
N ALA A 4 -8.83 -12.31 -0.81
CA ALA A 4 -10.06 -12.86 -1.35
C ALA A 4 -9.85 -14.34 -1.70
N GLU A 5 -10.81 -15.20 -1.34
CA GLU A 5 -10.82 -16.62 -1.70
C GLU A 5 -9.52 -17.38 -1.36
N GLY A 6 -8.90 -17.08 -0.22
CA GLY A 6 -7.65 -17.74 0.20
C GLY A 6 -6.39 -17.19 -0.47
N LYS A 7 -6.48 -16.08 -1.21
CA LYS A 7 -5.39 -15.46 -1.96
C LYS A 7 -5.17 -14.02 -1.53
N PHE A 8 -3.93 -13.55 -1.65
CA PHE A 8 -3.53 -12.18 -1.36
C PHE A 8 -3.24 -11.41 -2.65
N LEU A 9 -3.67 -10.16 -2.71
CA LEU A 9 -3.33 -9.25 -3.79
C LEU A 9 -1.90 -8.74 -3.62
N VAL A 10 -1.13 -8.81 -4.70
CA VAL A 10 0.23 -8.28 -4.81
C VAL A 10 0.35 -7.49 -6.09
N VAL A 11 1.17 -6.43 -6.05
CA VAL A 11 1.53 -5.61 -7.20
C VAL A 11 2.99 -5.89 -7.58
N GLU A 12 3.32 -5.76 -8.85
CA GLU A 12 4.67 -5.93 -9.36
C GLU A 12 5.30 -4.56 -9.62
N GLU A 13 6.34 -4.23 -8.88
CA GLU A 13 7.07 -2.97 -9.01
C GLU A 13 8.47 -3.23 -9.59
N THR A 14 8.90 -2.39 -10.53
CA THR A 14 10.27 -2.46 -11.05
C THR A 14 11.18 -1.50 -10.28
N ILE A 15 11.94 -2.02 -9.32
CA ILE A 15 12.91 -1.24 -8.53
C ILE A 15 14.33 -1.65 -8.95
N ASN A 16 15.15 -0.66 -9.33
CA ASN A 16 16.54 -0.87 -9.78
C ASN A 16 16.67 -1.92 -10.91
N GLY A 17 15.69 -1.95 -11.83
CA GLY A 17 15.66 -2.88 -12.96
C GLY A 17 15.28 -4.32 -12.58
N LYS A 18 14.79 -4.56 -11.37
CA LYS A 18 14.27 -5.86 -10.93
C LYS A 18 12.78 -5.76 -10.64
N ALA A 19 12.02 -6.72 -11.15
CA ALA A 19 10.65 -6.94 -10.74
C ALA A 19 10.64 -7.47 -9.29
N LEU A 20 9.92 -6.78 -8.42
CA LEU A 20 9.67 -7.16 -7.04
C LEU A 20 8.17 -7.20 -6.81
N TRP A 21 7.72 -8.14 -5.99
CA TRP A 21 6.33 -8.19 -5.56
C TRP A 21 6.16 -7.44 -4.26
N ASN A 22 5.19 -6.56 -4.22
CA ASN A 22 4.86 -5.76 -3.05
C ASN A 22 3.36 -5.82 -2.75
N GLN A 23 2.98 -5.43 -1.54
CA GLN A 23 1.58 -5.11 -1.27
C GLN A 23 1.26 -3.74 -1.86
N PRO A 24 -0.01 -3.46 -2.17
CA PRO A 24 -0.38 -2.11 -2.55
C PRO A 24 0.00 -1.12 -1.45
N ALA A 25 0.85 -0.16 -1.76
CA ALA A 25 1.45 0.72 -0.78
C ALA A 25 1.98 2.01 -1.42
N GLY A 26 1.78 3.13 -0.74
CA GLY A 26 2.35 4.39 -1.21
C GLY A 26 2.51 5.43 -0.11
N HIS A 27 2.52 6.69 -0.51
CA HIS A 27 2.86 7.78 0.39
C HIS A 27 1.61 8.34 1.06
N LEU A 28 1.79 8.86 2.27
CA LEU A 28 0.78 9.70 2.88
C LEU A 28 0.96 11.13 2.33
N GLU A 29 -0.07 11.64 1.66
CA GLU A 29 -0.12 13.03 1.21
C GLU A 29 -0.45 14.00 2.36
N ALA A 30 -0.19 15.28 2.13
CA ALA A 30 -0.60 16.32 3.05
C ALA A 30 -2.14 16.42 3.06
N ASP A 31 -2.72 16.53 4.24
CA ASP A 31 -4.17 16.71 4.48
C ASP A 31 -5.07 15.50 4.17
N GLU A 32 -4.54 14.28 4.03
CA GLU A 32 -5.34 13.04 3.99
C GLU A 32 -5.19 12.20 5.27
N THR A 33 -6.24 11.45 5.62
CA THR A 33 -6.19 10.46 6.69
C THR A 33 -5.54 9.16 6.19
N LEU A 34 -5.05 8.34 7.12
CA LEU A 34 -4.46 7.04 6.80
C LEU A 34 -5.39 6.11 6.01
N VAL A 35 -6.70 6.21 6.27
CA VAL A 35 -7.72 5.37 5.61
C VAL A 35 -7.97 5.87 4.18
N GLU A 36 -7.97 7.18 3.99
CA GLU A 36 -8.11 7.82 2.67
C GLU A 36 -6.90 7.50 1.78
N ALA A 37 -5.69 7.67 2.33
CA ALA A 37 -4.44 7.33 1.63
C ALA A 37 -4.47 5.88 1.14
N ALA A 38 -4.84 4.94 2.00
CA ALA A 38 -4.88 3.54 1.62
C ALA A 38 -5.95 3.19 0.58
N ALA A 39 -7.13 3.81 0.66
CA ALA A 39 -8.17 3.62 -0.33
C ALA A 39 -7.76 4.19 -1.69
N ARG A 40 -7.06 5.34 -1.68
CA ARG A 40 -6.49 5.99 -2.86
C ARG A 40 -5.41 5.11 -3.50
N GLU A 41 -4.40 4.70 -2.74
CA GLU A 41 -3.31 3.83 -3.22
C GLU A 41 -3.82 2.50 -3.78
N LEU A 42 -4.80 1.88 -3.10
CA LEU A 42 -5.42 0.65 -3.61
C LEU A 42 -6.07 0.88 -4.98
N TRP A 43 -6.75 2.01 -5.16
CA TRP A 43 -7.40 2.33 -6.42
C TRP A 43 -6.38 2.67 -7.52
N GLU A 44 -5.34 3.43 -7.21
CA GLU A 44 -4.30 3.82 -8.18
C GLU A 44 -3.51 2.61 -8.70
N GLU A 45 -3.13 1.68 -7.83
CA GLU A 45 -2.26 0.56 -8.20
C GLU A 45 -3.02 -0.67 -8.71
N THR A 46 -4.28 -0.85 -8.29
CA THR A 46 -5.04 -2.08 -8.57
C THR A 46 -6.37 -1.84 -9.28
N GLY A 47 -6.83 -0.58 -9.33
CA GLY A 47 -8.14 -0.22 -9.86
C GLY A 47 -9.33 -0.60 -8.96
N ILE A 48 -9.08 -1.15 -7.77
CA ILE A 48 -10.10 -1.64 -6.86
C ILE A 48 -10.55 -0.51 -5.92
N SER A 49 -11.83 -0.14 -5.95
CA SER A 49 -12.42 0.73 -4.92
C SER A 49 -12.93 -0.12 -3.75
N ALA A 50 -12.18 -0.18 -2.67
CA ALA A 50 -12.59 -0.81 -1.42
C ALA A 50 -12.20 0.07 -0.22
N GLN A 51 -13.01 0.04 0.83
CA GLN A 51 -12.71 0.72 2.09
C GLN A 51 -11.88 -0.19 3.01
N PRO A 52 -10.81 0.31 3.63
CA PRO A 52 -10.06 -0.44 4.63
C PRO A 52 -10.94 -0.84 5.82
N GLN A 53 -10.96 -2.12 6.18
CA GLN A 53 -11.79 -2.61 7.29
C GLN A 53 -11.03 -2.71 8.61
N HIS A 54 -9.76 -3.11 8.54
CA HIS A 54 -8.94 -3.35 9.72
C HIS A 54 -7.54 -2.76 9.54
N PHE A 55 -7.11 -1.98 10.54
CA PHE A 55 -5.73 -1.56 10.70
C PHE A 55 -4.91 -2.69 11.30
N ILE A 56 -4.01 -3.30 10.51
CA ILE A 56 -3.13 -4.36 11.01
C ILE A 56 -1.85 -3.75 11.60
N ARG A 57 -1.16 -2.92 10.83
CA ARG A 57 0.14 -2.35 11.20
C ARG A 57 0.48 -1.14 10.34
N MET A 58 1.32 -0.26 10.85
CA MET A 58 1.99 0.79 10.09
C MET A 58 3.50 0.52 10.10
N HIS A 59 4.11 0.53 8.93
CA HIS A 59 5.56 0.48 8.77
C HIS A 59 6.03 1.81 8.20
N GLN A 60 6.72 2.60 9.03
CA GLN A 60 7.46 3.75 8.54
C GLN A 60 8.85 3.28 8.11
N TRP A 61 9.16 3.42 6.83
CA TRP A 61 10.47 3.14 6.27
C TRP A 61 11.04 4.43 5.69
N ILE A 62 12.28 4.78 6.02
CA ILE A 62 12.95 5.92 5.41
C ILE A 62 13.91 5.34 4.38
N ALA A 63 13.67 5.65 3.11
CA ALA A 63 14.55 5.21 2.04
C ALA A 63 15.94 5.88 2.13
N PRO A 64 16.96 5.33 1.45
CA PRO A 64 18.32 5.86 1.50
C PRO A 64 18.45 7.33 1.06
N ASP A 65 17.50 7.82 0.25
CA ASP A 65 17.38 9.22 -0.19
C ASP A 65 16.69 10.14 0.83
N LYS A 66 16.34 9.62 2.02
CA LYS A 66 15.58 10.25 3.10
C LYS A 66 14.09 10.45 2.82
N THR A 67 13.55 9.86 1.76
CA THR A 67 12.11 9.88 1.51
C THR A 67 11.41 8.97 2.53
N PRO A 68 10.45 9.48 3.32
CA PRO A 68 9.68 8.65 4.24
C PRO A 68 8.55 7.92 3.50
N PHE A 69 8.59 6.60 3.55
CA PHE A 69 7.56 5.69 3.08
C PHE A 69 6.73 5.20 4.26
N PHE A 70 5.42 5.09 4.04
CA PHE A 70 4.52 4.42 4.98
C PHE A 70 3.84 3.25 4.29
N ALA A 71 4.19 2.02 4.69
CA ALA A 71 3.49 0.83 4.21
C ALA A 71 2.41 0.43 5.20
N PHE A 72 1.18 0.29 4.69
CA PHE A 72 -0.01 -0.04 5.47
C PHE A 72 -0.61 -1.36 4.99
N PRO A 73 -0.28 -2.49 5.61
CA PRO A 73 -1.08 -3.70 5.42
C PRO A 73 -2.48 -3.48 6.00
N LEU A 74 -3.45 -3.12 5.16
CA LEU A 74 -4.86 -3.05 5.56
C LEU A 74 -5.59 -4.29 5.11
N CYS A 75 -6.35 -4.92 6.02
CA CYS A 75 -7.11 -6.12 5.69
C CYS A 75 -8.42 -5.72 5.01
N HIS A 76 -8.68 -6.35 3.86
CA HIS A 76 -10.03 -6.57 3.33
C HIS A 76 -10.18 -8.06 3.07
#